data_AF-A0A914MAV4-F1
#
_entry.id   AF-A0A914MAV4-F1
#
_cell.length_a   1.000
_cell.length_b   1.000
_cell.length_c   1.000
_cell.angle_alpha   90.00
_cell.angle_beta   90.00
_cell.angle_gamma   90.00
#
_symmetry.space_group_name_H-M   'P 1'
#
loop_
_entity.id
_entity.type
_entity.pdbx_description
1 polymer ?
#
loop_
_entity_poly.entity_id
_entity_poly.type
_entity_poly.pdbx_seq_one_letter_code
_entity_poly.pdbx_strand_id
1 'polypeptide(L)'
;MEFPSSQPSVDQFQVASNEEQLAKEIDDDQLEETLLERIEGLKEMFPAGLRSAVYYSVGAGWTLLGTSFSLARKATWVLSTSAFIMILPYFIDKELRDMEKSQLKQQQQLLLGPSK
;
A
#
# COMPACT_ATOMS: atom_id res chain seq x y z
N MET A 1 72.87 11.34 -13.19
CA MET A 1 71.44 11.00 -13.31
C MET A 1 71.25 9.70 -12.58
N GLU A 2 70.83 9.77 -11.31
CA GLU A 2 70.46 8.58 -10.55
C GLU A 2 68.98 8.70 -10.23
N PHE A 3 68.22 7.72 -10.71
CA PHE A 3 66.81 7.58 -10.41
C PHE A 3 66.68 6.96 -9.01
N PRO A 4 66.00 7.60 -8.05
CA PRO A 4 65.74 6.95 -6.79
C PRO A 4 64.71 5.83 -7.00
N SER A 5 65.15 4.60 -6.78
CA SER A 5 64.31 3.40 -6.72
C SER A 5 63.33 3.52 -5.56
N SER A 6 62.05 3.71 -5.88
CA SER A 6 60.96 3.67 -4.91
C SER A 6 60.73 2.22 -4.47
N GLN A 7 61.47 1.76 -3.46
CA GLN A 7 61.12 0.54 -2.74
C GLN A 7 59.89 0.81 -1.86
N PRO A 8 58.90 -0.09 -1.83
CA PRO A 8 57.78 0.04 -0.90
C PRO A 8 58.33 -0.05 0.52
N SER A 9 58.07 0.99 1.32
CA SER A 9 58.49 1.09 2.71
C SER A 9 57.91 -0.06 3.53
N VAL A 10 58.75 -0.67 4.38
CA VAL A 10 58.42 -1.75 5.33
C VAL A 10 57.17 -1.43 6.16
N ASP A 11 56.90 -0.15 6.40
CA ASP A 11 55.71 0.33 7.08
C ASP A 11 54.40 -0.03 6.37
N GLN A 12 54.35 -0.04 5.02
CA GLN A 12 53.12 -0.41 4.29
C GLN A 12 52.80 -1.90 4.41
N PHE A 13 53.83 -2.77 4.40
CA PHE A 13 53.63 -4.21 4.57
C PHE A 13 53.21 -4.55 6.00
N GLN A 14 53.78 -3.86 6.98
CA GLN A 14 53.43 -4.03 8.40
C GLN A 14 52.02 -3.52 8.72
N VAL A 15 51.62 -2.36 8.16
CA VAL A 15 50.26 -1.83 8.34
C VAL A 15 49.23 -2.78 7.72
N ALA A 16 49.45 -3.26 6.49
CA ALA A 16 48.54 -4.22 5.85
C ALA A 16 48.46 -5.56 6.62
N SER A 17 49.59 -6.09 7.10
CA SER A 17 49.59 -7.33 7.89
C SER A 17 48.91 -7.18 9.25
N ASN A 18 49.04 -6.00 9.88
CA ASN A 18 48.42 -5.71 11.16
C ASN A 18 46.92 -5.47 11.02
N GLU A 19 46.46 -4.86 9.91
CA GLU A 19 45.04 -4.68 9.59
C GLU A 19 44.34 -6.02 9.30
N GLU A 20 44.96 -6.92 8.53
CA GLU A 20 44.42 -8.27 8.31
C GLU A 20 44.39 -9.10 9.60
N GLN A 21 45.38 -8.94 10.48
CA GLN A 21 45.39 -9.61 11.79
C GLN A 21 44.33 -9.03 12.74
N LEU A 22 44.14 -7.71 12.77
CA LEU A 22 43.09 -7.05 13.54
C LEU A 22 41.69 -7.48 13.07
N ALA A 23 41.48 -7.61 11.76
CA ALA A 23 40.22 -8.08 11.18
C ALA A 23 39.92 -9.55 11.52
N LYS A 24 40.96 -10.37 11.74
CA LYS A 24 40.83 -11.79 12.09
C LYS A 24 40.70 -12.05 13.59
N GLU A 25 41.04 -11.07 14.42
CA GLU A 25 40.89 -11.12 15.88
C GLU A 25 39.50 -10.63 16.34
N ILE A 26 38.75 -9.95 15.47
CA ILE A 26 37.32 -9.74 15.65
C ILE A 26 36.64 -11.08 15.37
N ASP A 27 36.28 -11.78 16.43
CA ASP A 27 35.48 -12.99 16.41
C ASP A 27 34.14 -12.69 15.71
N ASP A 28 33.78 -13.41 14.65
CA ASP A 28 32.52 -13.19 13.90
C ASP A 28 31.30 -13.25 14.84
N ASP A 29 31.38 -14.00 15.94
CA ASP A 29 30.35 -14.10 16.99
C ASP A 29 30.19 -12.80 17.82
N GLN A 30 31.13 -11.83 17.73
CA GLN A 30 31.02 -10.48 18.32
C GLN A 30 30.32 -9.47 17.42
N LEU A 31 30.16 -9.75 16.12
CA LEU A 31 29.31 -8.94 15.26
C LEU A 31 27.85 -9.40 15.43
N GLU A 32 27.02 -8.55 16.05
CA GLU A 32 25.58 -8.77 16.09
C GLU A 32 24.99 -8.61 14.67
N GLU A 33 24.90 -9.69 13.91
CA GLU A 33 24.23 -9.70 12.60
C GLU A 33 22.79 -9.19 12.76
N THR A 34 22.46 -8.11 12.06
CA THR A 34 21.09 -7.59 12.08
C THR A 34 20.18 -8.54 11.28
N LEU A 35 18.90 -8.67 11.67
CA LEU A 35 17.92 -9.47 10.92
C LEU A 35 17.85 -9.08 9.42
N LEU A 36 18.11 -7.80 9.10
CA LEU A 36 18.20 -7.30 7.73
C LEU A 36 19.41 -7.87 6.98
N GLU A 37 20.56 -7.94 7.63
CA GLU A 37 21.79 -8.49 7.05
C GLU A 37 21.63 -9.98 6.75
N ARG A 38 20.96 -10.71 7.65
CA ARG A 38 20.56 -12.11 7.40
C ARG A 38 19.60 -12.24 6.21
N ILE A 39 18.58 -11.39 6.12
CA ILE A 39 17.63 -11.40 5.00
C ILE A 39 18.35 -11.02 3.69
N GLU A 40 19.31 -10.12 3.75
CA GLU A 40 20.10 -9.69 2.60
C GLU A 40 21.04 -10.80 2.11
N GLY A 41 21.74 -11.48 3.01
CA GLY A 41 22.54 -12.67 2.68
C GLY A 41 21.67 -13.82 2.14
N LEU A 42 20.48 -14.04 2.74
CA LEU A 42 19.53 -15.04 2.22
C LEU A 42 19.02 -14.66 0.82
N LYS A 43 18.74 -13.37 0.59
CA LYS A 43 18.40 -12.84 -0.73
C LYS A 43 19.53 -13.11 -1.72
N GLU A 44 20.79 -13.01 -1.29
CA GLU A 44 21.99 -13.22 -2.12
C GLU A 44 22.12 -14.65 -2.67
N MET A 45 21.60 -15.66 -1.97
CA MET A 45 21.58 -17.05 -2.45
C MET A 45 20.56 -17.32 -3.59
N PHE A 46 19.58 -16.43 -3.82
CA PHE A 46 18.55 -16.66 -4.84
C PHE A 46 18.93 -16.11 -6.23
N PRO A 47 18.53 -16.77 -7.33
CA PRO A 47 18.84 -16.32 -8.69
C PRO A 47 18.15 -14.99 -9.02
N ALA A 48 18.79 -14.18 -9.87
CA ALA A 48 18.31 -12.86 -10.26
C ALA A 48 16.87 -12.86 -10.80
N GLY A 49 16.47 -13.91 -11.54
CA GLY A 49 15.11 -14.07 -12.05
C GLY A 49 14.04 -14.15 -10.96
N LEU A 50 14.32 -14.82 -9.84
CA LEU A 50 13.37 -14.90 -8.71
C LEU A 50 13.23 -13.54 -8.03
N ARG A 51 14.35 -12.81 -7.85
CA ARG A 51 14.33 -11.45 -7.27
C ARG A 51 13.49 -10.51 -8.13
N SER A 52 13.72 -10.49 -9.45
CA SER A 52 12.95 -9.66 -10.38
C SER A 52 11.46 -10.00 -10.39
N ALA A 53 11.11 -11.29 -10.31
CA ALA A 53 9.72 -11.71 -10.22
C ALA A 53 9.04 -11.23 -8.93
N VAL A 54 9.74 -11.26 -7.79
CA VAL A 54 9.24 -10.73 -6.51
C VAL A 54 9.06 -9.21 -6.57
N TYR A 55 10.04 -8.48 -7.12
CA TYR A 55 9.89 -7.03 -7.30
C TYR A 55 8.70 -6.68 -8.21
N TYR A 56 8.53 -7.42 -9.30
CA TYR A 56 7.40 -7.24 -10.20
C TYR A 56 6.06 -7.59 -9.54
N SER A 57 5.98 -8.68 -8.78
CA SER A 57 4.75 -9.09 -8.11
C SER A 57 4.34 -8.12 -7.01
N VAL A 58 5.30 -7.61 -6.23
CA VAL A 58 5.06 -6.57 -5.22
C VAL A 58 4.62 -5.26 -5.89
N GLY A 59 5.29 -4.85 -6.96
CA GLY A 59 4.91 -3.67 -7.74
C GLY A 59 3.51 -3.80 -8.36
N ALA A 60 3.22 -4.97 -8.95
CA ALA A 60 1.91 -5.28 -9.50
C ALA A 60 0.83 -5.24 -8.41
N GLY A 61 1.07 -5.84 -7.24
CA GLY A 61 0.16 -5.78 -6.10
C GLY A 61 -0.12 -4.35 -5.65
N TRP A 62 0.92 -3.52 -5.54
CA TRP A 62 0.77 -2.11 -5.17
C TRP A 62 -0.03 -1.30 -6.19
N THR A 63 0.24 -1.49 -7.49
CA THR A 63 -0.51 -0.83 -8.56
C THR A 63 -1.97 -1.30 -8.63
N LEU A 64 -2.23 -2.58 -8.42
CA LEU A 64 -3.59 -3.13 -8.36
C LEU A 64 -4.37 -2.59 -7.17
N LEU A 65 -3.73 -2.46 -6.01
CA LEU A 65 -4.38 -1.87 -4.84
C LEU A 65 -4.67 -0.38 -5.04
N GLY A 66 -3.73 0.37 -5.62
CA GLY A 66 -3.95 1.79 -5.93
C GLY A 66 -5.02 2.02 -7.01
N THR A 67 -5.04 1.19 -8.05
CA THR A 67 -6.05 1.28 -9.13
C THR A 67 -7.42 0.85 -8.66
N SER A 68 -7.55 -0.23 -7.89
CA SER A 68 -8.83 -0.65 -7.31
C SER A 68 -9.38 0.39 -6.33
N PHE A 69 -8.54 0.98 -5.47
CA PHE A 69 -8.97 2.03 -4.56
C PHE A 69 -9.41 3.30 -5.29
N SER A 70 -8.66 3.73 -6.31
CA SER A 70 -9.05 4.90 -7.11
C SER A 70 -10.30 4.64 -7.96
N LEU A 71 -10.47 3.43 -8.50
CA LEU A 71 -11.68 3.01 -9.19
C LEU A 71 -12.88 3.03 -8.24
N ALA A 72 -12.74 2.44 -7.05
CA ALA A 72 -13.79 2.44 -6.04
C ALA A 72 -14.20 3.86 -5.66
N ARG A 73 -13.24 4.76 -5.44
CA ARG A 73 -13.54 6.17 -5.16
C ARG A 73 -14.34 6.84 -6.28
N LYS A 74 -13.95 6.62 -7.54
CA LYS A 74 -14.66 7.16 -8.72
C LYS A 74 -16.04 6.54 -8.85
N ALA A 75 -16.16 5.22 -8.71
CA ALA A 75 -17.42 4.49 -8.76
C ALA A 75 -18.37 4.97 -7.66
N THR A 76 -17.91 5.09 -6.42
CA THR A 76 -18.69 5.61 -5.30
C THR A 76 -19.16 7.04 -5.56
N TRP A 77 -18.30 7.90 -6.12
CA TRP A 77 -18.69 9.27 -6.46
C TRP A 77 -19.80 9.30 -7.54
N VAL A 78 -19.62 8.53 -8.61
CA VAL A 78 -20.59 8.42 -9.71
C VAL A 78 -21.90 7.81 -9.21
N LEU A 79 -21.85 6.67 -8.51
CA LEU A 79 -23.03 6.02 -7.95
C LEU A 79 -23.77 6.94 -6.98
N SER A 80 -23.05 7.67 -6.13
CA SER A 80 -23.64 8.65 -5.22
C SER A 80 -24.39 9.73 -6.00
N THR A 81 -23.74 10.43 -6.93
CA THR A 81 -24.39 11.52 -7.69
C THR A 81 -25.53 11.00 -8.58
N SER A 82 -25.35 9.83 -9.20
CA SER A 82 -26.39 9.17 -9.98
C SER A 82 -27.59 8.73 -9.13
N ALA A 83 -27.35 8.26 -7.92
CA ALA A 83 -28.43 7.96 -6.98
C ALA A 83 -29.18 9.24 -6.60
N PHE A 84 -28.47 10.32 -6.27
CA PHE A 84 -29.12 11.60 -5.95
C PHE A 84 -30.00 12.13 -7.09
N ILE A 85 -29.52 12.09 -8.33
CA ILE A 85 -30.30 12.62 -9.47
C ILE A 85 -31.54 11.78 -9.79
N MET A 86 -31.51 10.47 -9.52
CA MET A 86 -32.67 9.59 -9.71
C MET A 86 -33.63 9.57 -8.50
N ILE A 87 -33.09 9.58 -7.28
CA ILE A 87 -33.90 9.48 -6.05
C ILE A 87 -34.76 10.72 -5.89
N LEU A 88 -34.25 11.92 -6.21
CA LEU A 88 -34.95 13.17 -5.98
C LEU A 88 -36.32 13.25 -6.70
N PRO A 89 -36.43 13.03 -8.04
CA PRO A 89 -37.74 13.00 -8.70
C PRO A 89 -38.63 11.85 -8.22
N TYR A 90 -38.06 10.67 -7.98
CA TYR A 90 -38.81 9.52 -7.45
C TYR A 90 -39.40 9.79 -6.06
N PHE A 91 -38.65 10.49 -5.20
CA PHE A 91 -39.03 10.78 -3.83
C PHE A 91 -40.17 11.80 -3.76
N ILE A 92 -40.19 12.77 -4.68
CA ILE A 92 -41.27 13.77 -4.76
C ILE A 92 -42.56 13.11 -5.26
N ASP A 93 -42.47 12.31 -6.32
CA ASP A 93 -43.65 11.62 -6.87
C ASP A 93 -44.28 10.66 -5.85
N LYS A 94 -43.47 9.94 -5.05
CA LYS A 94 -44.02 9.06 -4.01
C LYS A 94 -44.72 9.85 -2.90
N GLU A 95 -44.22 11.02 -2.49
CA GLU A 95 -44.81 11.81 -1.42
C GLU A 95 -46.12 12.45 -1.87
N LEU A 96 -46.14 12.99 -3.09
CA LEU A 96 -47.37 13.51 -3.69
C LEU A 96 -48.48 12.45 -3.73
N ARG A 97 -48.14 11.24 -4.18
CA ARG A 97 -49.08 10.11 -4.22
C ARG A 97 -49.57 9.66 -2.85
N ASP A 98 -48.74 9.78 -1.83
CA ASP A 98 -49.11 9.40 -0.46
C ASP A 98 -49.99 10.47 0.19
N MET A 99 -49.69 11.75 -0.06
CA MET A 99 -50.53 12.86 0.37
C MET A 99 -51.95 12.75 -0.21
N GLU A 100 -52.10 12.48 -1.50
CA GLU A 100 -53.43 12.31 -2.12
C GLU A 100 -54.23 11.18 -1.46
N LYS A 101 -53.59 10.04 -1.21
CA LYS A 101 -54.22 8.90 -0.52
C LYS A 101 -54.60 9.23 0.92
N SER A 102 -53.76 9.97 1.65
CA SER A 102 -54.05 10.39 3.03
C SER A 102 -55.25 11.33 3.09
N GLN A 103 -55.37 12.27 2.14
CA GLN A 103 -56.51 13.18 2.06
C GLN A 103 -57.80 12.45 1.71
N LEU A 104 -57.76 11.50 0.76
CA LEU A 104 -58.91 10.65 0.45
C LEU A 104 -59.35 9.81 1.65
N LYS A 105 -58.41 9.24 2.41
CA LYS A 105 -58.71 8.51 3.64
C LYS A 105 -59.31 9.42 4.71
N GLN A 106 -58.79 10.64 4.87
CA GLN A 106 -59.37 11.62 5.78
C GLN A 106 -60.78 12.04 5.36
N GLN A 107 -61.01 12.26 4.06
CA GLN A 107 -62.34 12.52 3.53
C GLN A 107 -63.28 11.35 3.78
N GLN A 108 -62.84 10.11 3.56
CA GLN A 108 -63.64 8.92 3.87
C GLN A 108 -63.94 8.79 5.37
N GLN A 109 -62.96 9.05 6.26
CA GLN A 109 -63.17 9.04 7.71
C GLN A 109 -64.10 10.17 8.20
N LEU A 110 -64.05 11.33 7.55
CA LEU A 110 -64.99 12.43 7.76
C LEU A 110 -66.40 12.07 7.27
N LEU A 111 -66.53 11.39 6.14
CA LEU A 111 -67.81 11.00 5.56
C LEU A 111 -68.47 9.81 6.28
N LEU A 112 -67.66 8.90 6.82
CA LEU A 112 -68.14 7.72 7.55
C LEU A 112 -68.31 7.98 9.06
N GLY A 113 -67.82 9.11 9.57
CA GLY A 113 -67.78 9.42 10.99
C GLY A 113 -66.98 8.39 11.79
N PRO A 114 -66.62 8.67 13.06
CA PRO A 114 -65.99 7.66 13.90
C PRO A 114 -66.95 6.47 14.07
N SER A 115 -66.69 5.37 13.36
CA SER A 115 -67.31 4.08 13.64
C SER A 115 -66.82 3.63 15.00
N LYS A 116 -67.72 3.66 15.99
CA LYS A 116 -67.48 3.18 17.35
C LYS A 116 -67.06 1.72 17.38
#